data_AF-A0A1Y0CYD6-F1
#
_entry.id   AF-A0A1Y0CYD6-F1
#
_cell.length_a   1.000
_cell.length_b   1.000
_cell.length_c   1.000
_cell.angle_alpha   90.00
_cell.angle_beta   90.00
_cell.angle_gamma   90.00
#
_symmetry.space_group_name_H-M   'P 1'
#
loop_
_entity.id
_entity.type
_entity.pdbx_description
1 polymer ?
#
loop_
_entity_poly.entity_id
_entity_poly.type
_entity_poly.pdbx_seq_one_letter_code
_entity_poly.pdbx_strand_id
1 'polypeptide(L)'
;MALVTDAKVLKNLIFNNECDFVSLGHNCDVAYFLRYNGIRKAAYPFDWCLTPAATVISLFENEFDDFVNIKNFSFSQPHLAAYFEGENKHIVEMDKIVISGHCEKYSMTFPHDFPINSKESYDEVSVKYNTRAARLMELVRSNNKVFFIYNYEDSLEEVFLLENINRVVNDKNPSLEFYIASLKTLENAFLSNFKYKALRFLNKKQQQISNIKNKFLLS
;
A
#
# COMPACT_ATOMS: atom_id res chain seq x y z
N MET A 1 -16.84 2.33 12.41
CA MET A 1 -16.49 1.93 11.02
C MET A 1 -17.70 2.01 10.11
N ALA A 2 -17.54 2.56 8.90
CA ALA A 2 -18.48 2.34 7.81
C ALA A 2 -17.81 1.54 6.69
N LEU A 3 -18.36 0.38 6.35
CA LEU A 3 -17.96 -0.34 5.14
C LEU A 3 -18.45 0.47 3.93
N VAL A 4 -17.54 0.88 3.05
CA VAL A 4 -17.93 1.71 1.91
C VAL A 4 -18.11 0.82 0.69
N THR A 5 -19.35 0.36 0.50
CA THR A 5 -19.82 -0.26 -0.74
C THR A 5 -20.49 0.76 -1.67
N ASP A 6 -20.83 1.94 -1.16
CA ASP A 6 -21.47 3.01 -1.94
C ASP A 6 -20.44 3.82 -2.73
N ALA A 7 -20.49 3.68 -4.05
CA ALA A 7 -19.67 4.42 -4.99
C ALA A 7 -19.81 5.95 -4.87
N LYS A 8 -20.92 6.48 -4.36
CA LYS A 8 -21.13 7.92 -4.14
C LYS A 8 -20.31 8.44 -2.97
N VAL A 9 -20.28 7.69 -1.86
CA VAL A 9 -19.45 8.01 -0.68
C VAL A 9 -17.97 7.96 -1.05
N LEU A 10 -17.53 6.89 -1.72
CA LEU A 10 -16.17 6.76 -2.25
C LEU A 10 -15.79 7.94 -3.14
N LYS A 11 -16.64 8.33 -4.10
CA LYS A 11 -16.37 9.47 -4.98
C LYS A 11 -16.16 10.76 -4.19
N ASN A 12 -17.03 11.07 -3.24
CA ASN A 12 -16.87 12.30 -2.45
C ASN A 12 -15.56 12.29 -1.66
N LEU A 13 -15.25 11.19 -0.97
CA LEU A 13 -14.01 11.04 -0.20
C LEU A 13 -12.75 11.16 -1.07
N ILE A 14 -12.77 10.57 -2.27
CA ILE A 14 -11.65 10.62 -3.22
C ILE A 14 -11.46 12.03 -3.79
N PHE A 15 -12.52 12.66 -4.28
CA PHE A 15 -12.39 13.88 -5.08
C PHE A 15 -12.37 15.17 -4.24
N ASN A 16 -12.79 15.13 -2.97
CA ASN A 16 -12.67 16.26 -2.07
C ASN A 16 -11.36 16.26 -1.25
N ASN A 17 -10.54 15.20 -1.36
CA ASN A 17 -9.28 15.04 -0.60
C ASN A 17 -9.47 15.15 0.93
N GLU A 18 -10.65 14.78 1.43
CA GLU A 18 -11.03 14.87 2.84
C GLU A 18 -10.46 13.72 3.69
N CYS A 19 -9.75 12.79 3.06
CA CYS A 19 -9.35 11.53 3.68
C CYS A 19 -7.88 11.20 3.42
N ASP A 20 -7.25 10.51 4.35
CA ASP A 20 -5.94 9.89 4.16
C ASP A 20 -6.11 8.44 3.68
N PHE A 21 -5.65 8.16 2.47
CA PHE A 21 -5.70 6.82 1.89
C PHE A 21 -4.49 6.01 2.35
N VAL A 22 -4.75 4.89 3.01
CA VAL A 22 -3.74 4.03 3.65
C VAL A 22 -3.86 2.61 3.10
N SER A 23 -2.76 2.07 2.57
CA SER A 23 -2.68 0.65 2.26
C SER A 23 -2.61 -0.16 3.54
N LEU A 24 -3.41 -1.22 3.63
CA LEU A 24 -3.30 -2.29 4.62
C LEU A 24 -2.58 -3.53 4.06
N GLY A 25 -2.05 -3.48 2.84
CA GLY A 25 -1.24 -4.56 2.26
C GLY A 25 -2.03 -5.57 1.43
N HIS A 26 -1.88 -6.86 1.77
CA HIS A 26 -1.86 -8.04 0.88
C HIS A 26 -0.72 -8.02 -0.14
N ASN A 27 -0.61 -6.96 -0.94
CA ASN A 27 0.50 -6.77 -1.86
C ASN A 27 0.76 -5.28 -2.20
N CYS A 28 1.76 -5.05 -3.05
CA CYS A 28 2.20 -3.70 -3.43
C CYS A 28 1.24 -2.95 -4.38
N ASP A 29 0.22 -3.62 -4.94
CA ASP A 29 -0.69 -3.01 -5.93
C ASP A 29 -1.45 -1.83 -5.35
N VAL A 30 -1.82 -1.89 -4.07
CA VAL A 30 -2.53 -0.79 -3.39
C VAL A 30 -1.64 0.45 -3.33
N ALA A 31 -0.42 0.32 -2.79
CA ALA A 31 0.52 1.42 -2.67
C ALA A 31 0.88 2.01 -4.05
N TYR A 32 1.04 1.13 -5.04
CA TYR A 32 1.24 1.52 -6.43
C TYR A 32 0.04 2.32 -6.97
N PHE A 33 -1.19 1.83 -6.82
CA PHE A 33 -2.40 2.50 -7.27
C PHE A 33 -2.54 3.90 -6.64
N LEU A 34 -2.35 4.00 -5.33
CA LEU A 34 -2.43 5.29 -4.62
C LEU A 34 -1.36 6.27 -5.13
N ARG A 35 -0.13 5.79 -5.35
CA ARG A 35 0.98 6.59 -5.89
C ARG A 35 0.72 7.06 -7.31
N TYR A 36 0.33 6.14 -8.20
CA TYR A 36 0.06 6.40 -9.61
C TYR A 36 -1.04 7.44 -9.81
N ASN A 37 -2.07 7.42 -8.94
CA ASN A 37 -3.19 8.34 -8.99
C ASN A 37 -2.97 9.65 -8.21
N GLY A 38 -1.79 9.84 -7.60
CA GLY A 38 -1.45 11.06 -6.86
C GLY A 38 -2.28 11.29 -5.58
N ILE A 39 -2.98 10.27 -5.08
CA ILE A 39 -3.79 10.34 -3.85
C ILE A 39 -3.05 9.82 -2.62
N ARG A 40 -1.82 9.32 -2.79
CA ARG A 40 -0.97 8.88 -1.68
C ARG A 40 -0.28 10.08 -1.03
N LYS A 41 -0.67 10.42 0.19
CA LYS A 41 -0.08 11.52 0.97
C LYS A 41 1.27 11.15 1.62
N ALA A 42 1.42 9.89 2.06
CA ALA A 42 2.64 9.40 2.69
C ALA A 42 2.82 7.89 2.46
N ALA A 43 4.01 7.37 2.79
CA ALA A 43 4.24 5.93 2.85
C ALA A 43 3.86 5.37 4.22
N TYR A 44 3.19 4.21 4.24
CA TYR A 44 2.72 3.53 5.45
C TYR A 44 3.36 2.13 5.59
N PRO A 45 3.29 1.46 6.75
CA PRO A 45 4.14 0.30 7.03
C PRO A 45 3.80 -0.93 6.18
N PHE A 46 2.59 -1.00 5.63
CA PHE A 46 2.16 -2.08 4.73
C PHE A 46 2.43 -1.75 3.26
N ASP A 47 2.81 -0.50 2.94
CA ASP A 47 3.19 -0.15 1.58
C ASP A 47 4.37 -1.03 1.16
N TRP A 48 4.22 -1.66 0.00
CA TRP A 48 5.25 -2.49 -0.64
C TRP A 48 5.51 -3.86 0.00
N CYS A 49 4.77 -4.24 1.04
CA CYS A 49 4.90 -5.52 1.70
C CYS A 49 3.83 -6.52 1.23
N LEU A 50 4.18 -7.81 1.24
CA LEU A 50 3.17 -8.87 1.19
C LEU A 50 2.71 -9.13 2.62
N THR A 51 1.48 -8.76 2.93
CA THR A 51 0.96 -8.70 4.30
C THR A 51 -0.38 -9.41 4.40
N PRO A 52 -0.45 -10.60 5.02
CA PRO A 52 -1.72 -11.28 5.28
C PRO A 52 -2.65 -10.44 6.17
N ALA A 53 -3.97 -10.63 6.06
CA ALA A 53 -4.92 -9.86 6.86
C ALA A 53 -4.73 -10.10 8.37
N ALA A 54 -4.43 -11.34 8.77
CA ALA A 54 -4.10 -11.68 10.16
C ALA A 54 -2.92 -10.85 10.71
N THR A 55 -1.92 -10.60 9.87
CA THR A 55 -0.76 -9.78 10.23
C THR A 55 -1.14 -8.33 10.45
N VAL A 56 -2.02 -7.76 9.61
CA VAL A 56 -2.54 -6.40 9.79
C VAL A 56 -3.20 -6.27 11.15
N ILE A 57 -4.10 -7.21 11.48
CA ILE A 57 -4.80 -7.25 12.77
C ILE A 57 -3.79 -7.32 13.91
N SER A 58 -2.85 -8.28 13.87
CA SER A 58 -1.82 -8.45 14.90
C SER A 58 -0.98 -7.20 15.14
N LEU A 59 -0.55 -6.51 14.08
CA LEU A 59 0.27 -5.29 14.18
C LEU A 59 -0.51 -4.10 14.74
N PHE A 60 -1.80 -3.95 14.46
CA PHE A 60 -2.62 -2.95 15.14
C PHE A 60 -2.85 -3.30 16.62
N GLU A 61 -3.09 -4.57 16.94
CA GLU A 61 -3.32 -5.03 18.31
C GLU A 61 -2.13 -4.76 19.22
N ASN A 62 -0.92 -5.03 18.74
CA ASN A 62 0.30 -4.83 19.51
C ASN A 62 1.00 -3.49 19.25
N GLU A 63 0.37 -2.59 18.49
CA GLU A 63 0.92 -1.27 18.13
C GLU A 63 2.30 -1.33 17.46
N PHE A 64 2.50 -2.30 16.57
CA PHE A 64 3.77 -2.56 15.89
C PHE A 64 4.92 -2.86 16.88
N ASP A 65 4.61 -3.49 18.02
CA ASP A 65 5.63 -3.95 18.95
C ASP A 65 6.64 -4.87 18.26
N ASP A 66 7.94 -4.64 18.48
CA ASP A 66 9.01 -5.45 17.90
C ASP A 66 8.93 -5.58 16.36
N PHE A 67 8.34 -4.56 15.71
CA PHE A 67 8.19 -4.51 14.26
C PHE A 67 9.55 -4.33 13.57
N VAL A 68 9.77 -5.12 12.53
CA VAL A 68 11.03 -5.19 11.78
C VAL A 68 12.24 -5.50 12.69
N ASN A 69 12.13 -6.43 13.65
CA ASN A 69 13.29 -6.94 14.39
C ASN A 69 14.05 -8.02 13.59
N ILE A 70 15.34 -7.81 13.33
CA ILE A 70 16.21 -8.72 12.55
C ILE A 70 16.17 -10.17 13.04
N LYS A 71 15.97 -10.42 14.33
CA LYS A 71 15.90 -11.77 14.90
C LYS A 71 14.71 -12.57 14.36
N ASN A 72 13.69 -11.87 13.88
CA ASN A 72 12.49 -12.47 13.30
C ASN A 72 12.59 -12.61 11.78
N PHE A 73 13.74 -12.35 11.16
CA PHE A 73 13.88 -12.37 9.69
C PHE A 73 14.64 -13.57 9.17
N SER A 74 14.09 -14.17 8.12
CA SER A 74 14.82 -15.00 7.17
C SER A 74 14.98 -14.23 5.85
N PHE A 75 16.01 -14.55 5.08
CA PHE A 75 16.33 -13.87 3.83
C PHE A 75 16.39 -14.87 2.68
N SER A 76 15.83 -14.50 1.53
CA SER A 76 15.90 -15.30 0.32
C SER A 76 17.30 -15.30 -0.28
N GLN A 77 17.54 -16.19 -1.24
CA GLN A 77 18.65 -15.98 -2.18
C GLN A 77 18.39 -14.73 -3.05
N PRO A 78 19.44 -14.08 -3.57
CA PRO A 78 19.29 -12.97 -4.49
C PRO A 78 18.47 -13.37 -5.72
N HIS A 79 17.50 -12.54 -6.12
CA HIS A 79 16.65 -12.78 -7.29
C HIS A 79 16.27 -11.47 -7.97
N LEU A 80 15.80 -11.55 -9.21
CA LEU A 80 15.37 -10.36 -9.97
C LEU A 80 14.03 -9.84 -9.43
N ALA A 81 13.98 -8.57 -9.06
CA ALA A 81 12.73 -7.86 -8.83
C ALA A 81 12.17 -7.34 -10.16
N ALA A 82 10.88 -7.59 -10.40
CA ALA A 82 10.12 -6.92 -11.45
C ALA A 82 9.38 -5.73 -10.84
N TYR A 83 9.68 -4.52 -11.30
CA TYR A 83 8.89 -3.33 -10.96
C TYR A 83 7.89 -3.06 -12.06
N PHE A 84 6.62 -2.95 -11.66
CA PHE A 84 5.53 -2.66 -12.57
C PHE A 84 5.15 -1.17 -12.50
N GLU A 85 5.03 -0.52 -13.65
CA GLU A 85 4.37 0.78 -13.78
C GLU A 85 3.47 0.86 -15.04
N GLY A 86 2.67 1.92 -15.10
CA GLY A 86 1.61 2.10 -16.07
C GLY A 86 0.35 1.27 -15.81
N GLU A 87 -0.64 1.45 -16.68
CA GLU A 87 -1.97 0.84 -16.57
C GLU A 87 -1.98 -0.68 -16.79
N ASN A 88 -1.02 -1.20 -17.56
CA ASN A 88 -0.96 -2.62 -17.90
C ASN A 88 0.02 -3.39 -17.02
N LYS A 89 0.50 -2.78 -15.91
CA LYS A 89 1.63 -3.30 -15.14
C LYS A 89 2.78 -3.66 -16.10
N HIS A 90 3.19 -2.71 -16.93
CA HIS A 90 4.37 -2.94 -17.78
C HIS A 90 5.57 -3.02 -16.86
N ILE A 91 6.49 -3.93 -17.14
CA ILE A 91 7.73 -4.01 -16.38
C ILE A 91 8.58 -2.81 -16.79
N VAL A 92 8.86 -1.92 -15.84
CA VAL A 92 9.60 -0.67 -16.08
C VAL A 92 11.04 -0.76 -15.59
N GLU A 93 11.30 -1.68 -14.67
CA GLU A 93 12.65 -2.03 -14.24
C GLU A 93 12.72 -3.53 -13.99
N MET A 94 13.63 -4.23 -14.69
CA MET A 94 13.83 -5.68 -14.60
C MET A 94 15.30 -6.04 -14.41
N ASP A 95 16.08 -5.22 -13.69
CA ASP A 95 17.54 -5.43 -13.60
C ASP A 95 18.12 -5.25 -12.19
N LYS A 96 17.26 -5.08 -11.17
CA LYS A 96 17.72 -5.05 -9.78
C LYS A 96 17.60 -6.43 -9.17
N ILE A 97 18.75 -7.04 -8.93
CA ILE A 97 18.85 -8.19 -8.04
C ILE A 97 18.58 -7.68 -6.61
N VAL A 98 17.59 -8.26 -5.95
CA VAL A 98 17.17 -7.92 -4.59
C VAL A 98 17.23 -9.16 -3.70
N ILE A 99 17.19 -8.93 -2.39
CA ILE A 99 16.92 -9.97 -1.39
C ILE A 99 15.53 -9.68 -0.80
N SER A 100 14.68 -10.70 -0.74
CA SER A 100 13.43 -10.63 0.01
C SER A 100 13.71 -10.96 1.47
N GLY A 101 13.24 -10.10 2.38
CA GLY A 101 13.20 -10.40 3.81
C GLY A 101 11.84 -10.95 4.19
N HIS A 102 11.78 -12.06 4.91
CA HIS A 102 10.56 -12.61 5.45
C HIS A 102 10.58 -12.51 6.97
N CYS A 103 9.63 -11.77 7.54
CA CYS A 103 9.44 -11.68 8.97
C CYS A 103 8.58 -12.84 9.47
N GLU A 104 9.22 -13.85 10.06
CA GLU A 104 8.59 -15.08 10.55
C GLU A 104 7.52 -14.77 11.61
N LYS A 105 7.81 -13.87 12.56
CA LYS A 105 6.89 -13.49 13.65
C LYS A 105 5.54 -12.99 13.14
N TYR A 106 5.57 -12.23 12.05
CA TYR A 106 4.40 -11.59 11.47
C TYR A 106 3.96 -12.22 10.14
N SER A 107 4.63 -13.28 9.68
CA SER A 107 4.41 -13.90 8.37
C SER A 107 4.31 -12.86 7.22
N MET A 108 5.14 -11.81 7.26
CA MET A 108 5.12 -10.70 6.32
C MET A 108 6.39 -10.69 5.45
N THR A 109 6.26 -10.46 4.16
CA THR A 109 7.40 -10.42 3.23
C THR A 109 7.67 -9.00 2.73
N PHE A 110 8.95 -8.66 2.69
CA PHE A 110 9.52 -7.42 2.17
C PHE A 110 10.23 -7.75 0.86
N PRO A 111 9.51 -7.73 -0.27
CA PRO A 111 9.98 -8.34 -1.51
C PRO A 111 11.22 -7.66 -2.11
N HIS A 112 11.40 -6.36 -1.88
CA HIS A 112 12.38 -5.55 -2.60
C HIS A 112 13.07 -4.51 -1.73
N ASP A 113 13.06 -4.66 -0.41
CA ASP A 113 13.59 -3.65 0.51
C ASP A 113 15.06 -3.89 0.92
N PHE A 114 15.59 -5.10 0.73
CA PHE A 114 16.95 -5.45 1.15
C PHE A 114 17.91 -5.55 -0.06
N PRO A 115 18.98 -4.72 -0.10
CA PRO A 115 20.04 -4.86 -1.09
C PRO A 115 20.94 -6.07 -0.79
N ILE A 116 21.68 -6.53 -1.81
CA ILE A 116 22.41 -7.81 -1.81
C ILE A 116 23.51 -7.92 -0.73
N ASN A 117 24.03 -6.81 -0.20
CA ASN A 117 25.38 -6.79 0.37
C ASN A 117 25.60 -6.14 1.75
N SER A 118 24.59 -5.86 2.57
CA SER A 118 24.95 -5.39 3.93
C SER A 118 23.93 -5.69 5.02
N LYS A 119 24.44 -6.18 6.15
CA LYS A 119 23.79 -6.09 7.46
C LYS A 119 23.46 -4.63 7.81
N GLU A 120 24.21 -3.67 7.25
CA GLU A 120 23.97 -2.22 7.34
C GLU A 120 22.63 -1.80 6.71
N SER A 121 22.14 -2.54 5.71
CA SER A 121 20.84 -2.25 5.10
C SER A 121 19.64 -2.60 5.98
N TYR A 122 19.81 -3.51 6.94
CA TYR A 122 18.73 -3.81 7.88
C TYR A 122 18.40 -2.60 8.75
N ASP A 123 19.41 -1.88 9.25
CA ASP A 123 19.17 -0.72 10.12
C ASP A 123 18.39 0.36 9.37
N GLU A 124 18.72 0.61 8.10
CA GLU A 124 17.96 1.53 7.24
C GLU A 124 16.53 1.07 7.00
N VAL A 125 16.32 -0.23 6.71
CA VAL A 125 14.99 -0.80 6.50
C VAL A 125 14.17 -0.74 7.78
N SER A 126 14.77 -1.07 8.93
CA SER A 126 14.16 -1.00 10.25
C SER A 126 13.74 0.42 10.59
N VAL A 127 14.63 1.41 10.44
CA VAL A 127 14.31 2.83 10.65
C VAL A 127 13.18 3.28 9.72
N LYS A 128 13.25 2.91 8.43
CA LYS A 128 12.24 3.25 7.43
C LYS A 128 10.85 2.73 7.81
N TYR A 129 10.73 1.46 8.17
CA TYR A 129 9.43 0.86 8.48
C TYR A 129 8.91 1.24 9.86
N ASN A 130 9.77 1.39 10.87
CA ASN A 130 9.36 1.92 12.17
C ASN A 130 8.88 3.38 12.08
N THR A 131 9.52 4.21 11.24
CA THR A 131 9.03 5.57 10.97
C THR A 131 7.67 5.55 10.28
N ARG A 132 7.44 4.62 9.35
CA ARG A 132 6.13 4.46 8.68
C ARG A 132 5.06 3.97 9.67
N ALA A 133 5.39 3.03 10.54
CA ALA A 133 4.50 2.55 11.60
C ALA A 133 4.12 3.68 12.56
N ALA A 134 5.10 4.45 13.05
CA ALA A 134 4.85 5.62 13.90
C ALA A 134 3.92 6.63 13.23
N ARG A 135 4.12 6.92 11.94
CA ARG A 135 3.24 7.80 11.16
C ARG A 135 1.82 7.25 11.06
N LEU A 136 1.66 5.96 10.83
CA LEU A 136 0.33 5.34 10.80
C LEU A 136 -0.34 5.46 12.17
N MET A 137 0.39 5.18 13.25
CA MET A 137 -0.13 5.28 14.61
C MET A 137 -0.52 6.72 14.98
N GLU A 138 0.24 7.72 14.53
CA GLU A 138 -0.12 9.13 14.66
C GLU A 138 -1.40 9.46 13.88
N LEU A 139 -1.51 8.99 12.63
CA LEU A 139 -2.69 9.22 11.80
C LEU A 139 -3.96 8.62 12.44
N VAL A 140 -3.92 7.38 12.90
CA VAL A 140 -5.10 6.72 13.50
C VAL A 140 -5.49 7.28 14.87
N ARG A 141 -4.55 7.96 15.57
CA ARG A 141 -4.81 8.69 16.81
C ARG A 141 -5.25 10.14 16.58
N SER A 142 -5.23 10.61 15.34
CA SER A 142 -5.65 11.96 14.97
C SER A 142 -7.17 12.06 14.80
N ASN A 143 -7.66 13.26 14.50
CA ASN A 143 -9.04 13.51 14.11
C ASN A 143 -9.23 13.49 12.57
N ASN A 144 -8.23 13.02 11.83
CA ASN A 144 -8.34 12.91 10.38
C ASN A 144 -9.29 11.75 10.00
N LYS A 145 -9.92 11.86 8.84
CA LYS A 145 -10.63 10.73 8.25
C LYS A 145 -9.62 9.81 7.57
N VAL A 146 -9.76 8.52 7.79
CA VAL A 146 -8.86 7.51 7.21
C VAL A 146 -9.63 6.56 6.30
N PHE A 147 -9.11 6.32 5.11
CA PHE A 147 -9.62 5.32 4.19
C PHE A 147 -8.59 4.21 4.09
N PHE A 148 -8.91 3.05 4.65
CA PHE A 148 -8.09 1.86 4.51
C PHE A 148 -8.42 1.11 3.22
N ILE A 149 -7.39 0.69 2.50
CA ILE A 149 -7.52 -0.15 1.31
C ILE A 149 -6.76 -1.44 1.55
N TYR A 150 -7.44 -2.57 1.33
CA TYR A 150 -6.82 -3.88 1.33
C TYR A 150 -7.07 -4.57 -0.02
N ASN A 151 -6.14 -5.39 -0.49
CA ASN A 151 -6.29 -6.12 -1.75
C ASN A 151 -6.60 -7.59 -1.46
N TYR A 152 -7.85 -7.93 -1.19
CA TYR A 152 -8.24 -9.29 -0.80
C TYR A 152 -7.89 -10.34 -1.86
N GLU A 153 -7.32 -11.47 -1.42
CA GLU A 153 -7.13 -12.64 -2.28
C GLU A 153 -8.44 -13.38 -2.52
N ASP A 154 -9.22 -13.53 -1.44
CA ASP A 154 -10.49 -14.23 -1.43
C ASP A 154 -11.51 -13.59 -0.45
N SER A 155 -12.74 -14.11 -0.47
CA SER A 155 -13.83 -13.62 0.37
C SER A 155 -13.67 -13.94 1.86
N LEU A 156 -12.94 -15.00 2.23
CA LEU A 156 -12.73 -15.37 3.63
C LEU A 156 -11.77 -14.38 4.29
N GLU A 157 -10.71 -13.99 3.59
CA GLU A 157 -9.79 -12.96 4.03
C GLU A 157 -10.50 -11.60 4.18
N GLU A 158 -11.40 -11.27 3.24
CA GLU A 158 -12.25 -10.07 3.34
C GLU A 158 -13.12 -10.07 4.60
N VAL A 159 -13.88 -11.14 4.82
CA VAL A 159 -14.73 -11.27 6.01
C VAL A 159 -13.89 -11.16 7.28
N PHE A 160 -12.77 -11.90 7.36
CA PHE A 160 -11.88 -11.88 8.52
C PHE A 160 -11.37 -10.46 8.84
N LEU A 161 -10.88 -9.73 7.83
CA LEU A 161 -10.36 -8.38 8.03
C LEU A 161 -11.48 -7.44 8.49
N LEU A 162 -12.64 -7.47 7.84
CA LEU A 162 -13.76 -6.59 8.17
C LEU A 162 -14.29 -6.82 9.59
N GLU A 163 -14.36 -8.07 10.04
CA GLU A 163 -14.80 -8.41 11.40
C GLU A 163 -13.82 -7.93 12.47
N ASN A 164 -12.52 -7.93 12.18
CA ASN A 164 -11.50 -7.65 13.19
C ASN A 164 -10.96 -6.22 13.16
N ILE A 165 -10.91 -5.57 11.98
CA ILE A 165 -10.28 -4.26 11.85
C ILE A 165 -10.98 -3.19 12.69
N ASN A 166 -12.32 -3.27 12.80
CA ASN A 166 -13.06 -2.34 13.62
C ASN A 166 -12.68 -2.43 15.09
N ARG A 167 -12.54 -3.64 15.62
CA ARG A 167 -12.11 -3.85 17.00
C ARG A 167 -10.72 -3.25 17.23
N VAL A 168 -9.73 -3.64 16.43
CA VAL A 168 -8.33 -3.28 16.70
C VAL A 168 -8.00 -1.80 16.43
N VAL A 169 -8.75 -1.14 15.54
CA VAL A 169 -8.60 0.29 15.27
C VAL A 169 -9.45 1.13 16.22
N ASN A 170 -10.72 0.79 16.43
CA ASN A 170 -11.67 1.62 17.17
C ASN A 170 -11.52 1.51 18.69
N ASP A 171 -11.17 0.34 19.23
CA ASP A 171 -11.04 0.14 20.69
C ASP A 171 -10.02 1.11 21.30
N LYS A 172 -8.95 1.41 20.55
CA LYS A 172 -7.89 2.33 20.95
C LYS A 172 -8.09 3.76 20.44
N ASN A 173 -8.90 3.94 19.39
CA ASN A 173 -9.11 5.23 18.73
C ASN A 173 -10.61 5.47 18.46
N PRO A 174 -11.44 5.59 19.51
CA PRO A 174 -12.91 5.64 19.36
C PRO A 174 -13.40 6.90 18.64
N SER A 175 -12.58 7.94 18.54
CA SER A 175 -12.87 9.18 17.79
C SER A 175 -12.50 9.08 16.31
N LEU A 176 -11.80 8.03 15.88
CA LEU A 176 -11.35 7.92 14.50
C LEU A 176 -12.52 7.61 13.57
N GLU A 177 -12.81 8.52 12.66
CA GLU A 177 -13.69 8.26 11.54
C GLU A 177 -12.89 7.54 10.45
N PHE A 178 -13.15 6.24 10.27
CA PHE A 178 -12.50 5.48 9.21
C PHE A 178 -13.43 4.61 8.39
N TYR A 179 -12.96 4.35 7.18
CA TYR A 179 -13.59 3.57 6.12
C TYR A 179 -12.66 2.46 5.66
N ILE A 180 -13.22 1.39 5.10
CA ILE A 180 -12.44 0.33 4.48
C ILE A 180 -13.10 -0.12 3.17
N ALA A 181 -12.28 -0.41 2.15
CA ALA A 181 -12.73 -1.02 0.91
C ALA A 181 -11.62 -1.87 0.26
N SER A 182 -12.01 -2.71 -0.70
CA SER A 182 -11.05 -3.42 -1.55
C SER A 182 -10.39 -2.48 -2.58
N LEU A 183 -9.20 -2.86 -3.05
CA LEU A 183 -8.55 -2.17 -4.18
C LEU A 183 -9.48 -2.12 -5.40
N LYS A 184 -10.14 -3.23 -5.72
CA LYS A 184 -11.09 -3.32 -6.85
C LYS A 184 -12.24 -2.31 -6.70
N THR A 185 -12.79 -2.15 -5.51
CA THR A 185 -13.85 -1.17 -5.23
C THR A 185 -13.33 0.25 -5.48
N LEU A 186 -12.10 0.55 -5.04
CA LEU A 186 -11.48 1.85 -5.28
C LEU A 186 -11.23 2.11 -6.78
N GLU A 187 -10.66 1.13 -7.50
CA GLU A 187 -10.42 1.21 -8.94
C GLU A 187 -11.72 1.48 -9.71
N ASN A 188 -12.80 0.79 -9.37
CA ASN A 188 -14.12 0.99 -9.97
C ASN A 188 -14.66 2.40 -9.70
N ALA A 189 -14.48 2.92 -8.49
CA ALA A 189 -14.89 4.29 -8.14
C ALA A 189 -14.15 5.32 -9.01
N PHE A 190 -12.84 5.15 -9.18
CA PHE A 190 -12.01 5.97 -10.07
C PHE A 190 -12.46 5.86 -11.53
N LEU A 191 -12.55 4.64 -12.06
CA LEU A 191 -12.96 4.38 -13.43
C LEU A 191 -14.35 4.93 -13.73
N SER A 192 -15.28 4.96 -12.78
CA SER A 192 -16.63 5.50 -13.01
C SER A 192 -16.70 7.04 -13.03
N ASN A 193 -15.61 7.75 -12.70
CA ASN A 193 -15.58 9.22 -12.73
C ASN A 193 -15.14 9.72 -14.12
N PHE A 194 -15.99 10.50 -14.79
CA PHE A 194 -15.72 11.05 -16.13
C PHE A 194 -14.49 11.98 -16.17
N LYS A 195 -14.30 12.86 -15.17
CA LYS A 195 -13.14 13.74 -15.11
C LYS A 195 -11.84 12.94 -14.96
N TYR A 196 -11.88 11.89 -14.14
CA TYR A 196 -10.74 10.98 -14.01
C TYR A 196 -10.47 10.23 -15.32
N LYS A 197 -11.49 9.69 -16.00
CA LYS A 197 -11.33 9.07 -17.32
C LYS A 197 -10.65 10.03 -18.31
N ALA A 198 -11.07 11.29 -18.33
CA ALA A 198 -10.49 12.32 -19.20
C ALA A 198 -9.04 12.65 -18.83
N LEU A 199 -8.73 12.88 -17.56
CA LEU A 199 -7.36 13.13 -17.08
C LEU A 199 -6.44 11.93 -17.36
N ARG A 200 -6.91 10.72 -17.10
CA ARG A 200 -6.21 9.47 -17.36
C ARG A 200 -5.91 9.29 -18.86
N PHE A 201 -6.87 9.60 -19.73
CA PHE A 201 -6.67 9.60 -21.18
C PHE A 201 -5.61 10.62 -21.62
N LEU A 202 -5.61 11.83 -21.05
CA LEU A 202 -4.62 12.87 -21.34
C LEU A 202 -3.21 12.47 -20.89
N ASN A 203 -3.07 11.96 -19.67
CA ASN A 203 -1.79 11.47 -19.13
C ASN A 203 -1.23 10.33 -19.99
N LYS A 204 -2.09 9.42 -20.47
CA LYS A 204 -1.68 8.35 -21.38
C LYS A 204 -1.11 8.88 -22.69
N LYS A 205 -1.75 9.91 -23.29
CA LYS A 205 -1.21 10.56 -24.49
C LYS A 205 0.14 11.24 -24.21
N GLN A 206 0.29 11.92 -23.08
CA GLN A 206 1.56 12.56 -22.71
C GLN A 206 2.69 11.54 -22.53
N GLN A 207 2.44 10.42 -21.85
CA GLN A 207 3.44 9.37 -21.65
C GLN A 207 3.84 8.71 -22.97
N GLN A 208 2.88 8.45 -23.89
CA GLN A 208 3.20 7.96 -25.23
C GLN A 208 4.07 8.94 -26.02
N ILE A 209 3.78 10.24 -25.96
CA ILE A 209 4.59 11.29 -26.61
C ILE A 209 6.00 11.33 -26.00
N SER A 210 6.13 11.23 -24.67
CA SER A 210 7.43 11.19 -23.99
C SER A 210 8.25 9.97 -24.39
N ASN A 211 7.64 8.79 -24.47
CA ASN A 211 8.33 7.56 -24.86
C ASN A 211 8.80 7.61 -26.32
N ILE A 212 8.02 8.20 -27.23
CA ILE A 212 8.44 8.43 -28.62
C ILE A 212 9.64 9.38 -28.66
N LYS A 213 9.59 10.50 -27.94
CA LYS A 213 10.72 11.46 -27.88
C LYS A 213 12.01 10.82 -27.36
N ASN A 214 11.93 10.03 -26.29
CA ASN A 214 13.10 9.35 -25.73
C ASN A 214 13.69 8.31 -26.70
N LYS A 215 12.85 7.66 -27.52
CA LYS A 215 13.30 6.71 -28.55
C LYS A 215 14.00 7.39 -29.73
N PHE A 216 13.64 8.62 -30.06
CA PHE A 216 14.29 9.44 -31.09
C PHE A 216 15.57 10.14 -30.62
N LEU A 217 15.76 10.33 -29.31
CA LEU A 217 16.97 10.93 -28.73
C LEU A 217 18.09 9.91 -28.46
N LEU A 218 17.77 8.61 -28.52
CA LEU A 218 18.70 7.49 -28.34
C LEU A 218 19.06 6.77 -29.66
N SER A 219 18.62 7.32 -30.80
CA SER A 219 18.92 6.87 -32.18
C SER A 219 19.75 7.91 -32.91
#